data_AF-A0A1H3W3J2-F1
#
_entry.id   AF-A0A1H3W3J2-F1
#
_cell.length_a   1.000
_cell.length_b   1.000
_cell.length_c   1.000
_cell.angle_alpha   90.00
_cell.angle_beta   90.00
_cell.angle_gamma   90.00
#
_symmetry.space_group_name_H-M   'P 1'
#
loop_
_entity.id
_entity.type
_entity.pdbx_description
1 polymer ?
#
loop_
_entity_poly.entity_id
_entity_poly.type
_entity_poly.pdbx_seq_one_letter_code
_entity_poly.pdbx_strand_id
1 'polypeptide(L)'
;MIISACSNNQESNEEKDDQSEEAPRETTQEVVNDPPSLDDLEDSPEAEYIRYGEKLMKETNTVMADYVGNELSCTSCHAEGGLSDASSFVGVTTQFPQYRKREGVVFTIED
;
A
#
# COMPACT_ATOMS: atom_id res chain seq x y z
N MET A 1 -47.51 -0.69 -3.18
CA MET A 1 -47.32 -1.41 -1.90
C MET A 1 -46.02 -0.89 -1.30
N ILE A 2 -46.13 -0.12 -0.22
CA ILE A 2 -45.01 0.57 0.42
C ILE A 2 -44.50 -0.38 1.51
N ILE A 3 -43.38 -1.04 1.25
CA ILE A 3 -42.75 -1.91 2.25
C ILE A 3 -41.91 -1.00 3.15
N SER A 4 -42.54 -0.57 4.23
CA SER A 4 -41.93 0.20 5.31
C SER A 4 -40.87 -0.66 6.00
N ALA A 5 -39.60 -0.30 5.89
CA ALA A 5 -38.53 -0.88 6.69
C ALA A 5 -38.48 -0.19 8.05
N CYS A 6 -38.83 -0.92 9.12
CA CYS A 6 -38.51 -0.54 10.49
C CYS A 6 -37.41 -1.48 10.98
N SER A 7 -36.23 -0.95 11.26
CA SER A 7 -35.51 -1.27 12.50
C SER A 7 -34.40 -0.26 12.73
N ASN A 8 -34.68 0.70 13.58
CA ASN A 8 -33.68 1.49 14.30
C ASN A 8 -34.08 1.40 15.78
N ASN A 9 -33.17 0.97 16.66
CA ASN A 9 -33.28 1.19 18.10
C ASN A 9 -31.89 1.11 18.77
N GLN A 10 -31.42 2.28 19.21
CA GLN A 10 -30.59 2.52 20.40
C GLN A 10 -31.25 1.84 21.63
N GLU A 11 -30.65 1.50 22.78
CA GLU A 11 -29.40 1.81 23.49
C GLU A 11 -29.37 0.85 24.70
N SER A 12 -28.20 0.44 25.21
CA SER A 12 -27.98 0.26 26.67
C SER A 12 -26.50 0.09 26.98
N ASN A 13 -25.94 1.09 27.65
CA ASN A 13 -24.70 1.04 28.40
C ASN A 13 -24.77 -0.04 29.49
N GLU A 14 -23.69 -0.80 29.67
CA GLU A 14 -23.36 -1.36 30.98
C GLU A 14 -21.84 -1.25 31.20
N GLU A 15 -21.50 -0.33 32.09
CA GLU A 15 -20.17 -0.04 32.60
C GLU A 15 -19.67 -1.21 33.45
N LYS A 16 -18.47 -1.71 33.15
CA LYS A 16 -17.65 -2.43 34.12
C LYS A 16 -16.24 -1.88 34.03
N ASP A 17 -15.93 -1.07 35.03
CA ASP A 17 -14.58 -0.72 35.44
C ASP A 17 -13.71 -1.98 35.60
N ASP A 18 -12.58 -2.02 34.91
CA ASP A 18 -11.38 -2.68 35.43
C ASP A 18 -10.16 -1.90 34.93
N GLN A 19 -9.41 -1.38 35.88
CA GLN A 19 -8.20 -0.59 35.67
C GLN A 19 -7.12 -1.50 35.12
N SER A 20 -6.73 -1.31 33.86
CA SER A 20 -5.45 -1.80 33.37
C SER A 20 -4.68 -0.64 32.77
N GLU A 21 -3.61 -0.30 33.48
CA GLU A 21 -2.49 0.59 33.19
C GLU A 21 -2.42 1.17 31.76
N GLU A 22 -2.41 2.50 31.66
CA GLU A 22 -2.04 3.19 30.42
C GLU A 22 -0.63 2.75 30.00
N ALA A 23 -0.55 1.86 29.01
CA ALA A 23 0.65 1.66 28.23
C ALA A 23 1.11 3.03 27.70
N PRO A 24 2.42 3.35 27.70
CA PRO A 24 2.92 4.59 27.12
C PRO A 24 2.31 4.77 25.73
N ARG A 25 1.60 5.88 25.52
CA ARG A 25 1.20 6.32 24.18
C ARG A 25 2.50 6.60 23.45
N GLU A 26 3.00 5.59 22.72
CA GLU A 26 4.02 5.76 21.70
C GLU A 26 3.59 6.97 20.87
N THR A 27 4.44 7.98 20.84
CA THR A 27 4.24 9.13 19.96
C THR A 27 4.17 8.55 18.55
N THR A 28 2.99 8.58 17.93
CA THR A 28 2.84 8.29 16.50
C THR A 28 3.72 9.30 15.77
N GLN A 29 4.94 8.90 15.45
CA GLN A 29 5.78 9.65 14.52
C GLN A 29 5.06 9.54 13.17
N GLU A 30 4.51 10.65 12.68
CA GLU A 30 4.05 10.70 11.30
C GLU A 30 5.25 10.39 10.41
N VAL A 31 5.18 9.24 9.73
CA VAL A 31 6.18 8.87 8.73
C VAL A 31 5.95 9.77 7.53
N VAL A 32 6.82 10.76 7.34
CA VAL A 32 6.78 11.67 6.21
C VAL A 32 7.15 10.89 4.93
N ASN A 33 6.30 10.97 3.92
CA ASN A 33 6.55 10.41 2.60
C ASN A 33 7.42 11.40 1.80
N ASP A 34 8.72 11.10 1.70
CA ASP A 34 9.72 11.92 1.00
C ASP A 34 10.60 11.02 0.10
N PRO A 35 10.07 10.57 -1.06
CA PRO A 35 10.82 9.71 -1.96
C PRO A 35 11.86 10.53 -2.74
N PRO A 36 13.04 9.96 -3.03
CA PRO A 36 14.07 10.64 -3.83
C PRO A 36 13.60 10.89 -5.27
N SER A 37 14.07 11.98 -5.89
CA SER A 37 13.80 12.26 -7.29
C SER A 37 14.69 11.43 -8.22
N LEU A 38 14.19 11.12 -9.42
CA LEU A 38 14.99 10.48 -10.48
C LEU A 38 16.06 11.40 -11.07
N ASP A 39 15.93 12.71 -10.86
CA ASP A 39 16.94 13.70 -11.25
C ASP A 39 18.14 13.69 -10.31
N ASP A 40 17.97 13.17 -9.08
CA ASP A 40 19.04 13.04 -8.08
C ASP A 40 19.83 11.73 -8.24
N LEU A 41 19.47 10.89 -9.23
CA LEU A 41 20.18 9.64 -9.49
C LEU A 41 21.57 9.92 -10.06
N GLU A 42 22.59 9.49 -9.31
CA GLU A 42 23.97 9.46 -9.76
C GLU A 42 24.16 8.45 -10.91
N ASP A 43 25.18 8.65 -11.73
CA ASP A 43 25.55 7.70 -12.79
C ASP A 43 26.17 6.44 -12.19
N SER A 44 25.32 5.48 -11.82
CA SER A 44 25.70 4.15 -11.34
C SER A 44 25.10 3.04 -12.22
N PRO A 45 25.64 1.81 -12.18
CA PRO A 45 25.02 0.66 -12.87
C PRO A 45 23.56 0.42 -12.46
N GLU A 46 23.19 0.75 -11.22
CA GLU A 46 21.83 0.62 -10.68
C GLU A 46 20.88 1.67 -11.25
N ALA A 47 21.36 2.85 -11.64
CA ALA A 47 20.53 3.93 -12.16
C ALA A 47 19.75 3.53 -13.42
N GLU A 48 20.36 2.71 -14.30
CA GLU A 48 19.67 2.16 -15.47
C GLU A 48 18.48 1.27 -15.06
N TYR A 49 18.69 0.39 -14.06
CA TYR A 49 17.63 -0.47 -13.56
C TYR A 49 16.53 0.31 -12.84
N ILE A 50 16.87 1.36 -12.10
CA ILE A 50 15.88 2.22 -11.43
C ILE A 50 15.00 2.94 -12.47
N ARG A 51 15.62 3.52 -13.52
CA ARG A 51 14.88 4.16 -14.63
C ARG A 51 14.01 3.15 -15.38
N TYR A 52 14.53 1.94 -15.59
CA TYR A 52 13.75 0.88 -16.21
C TYR A 52 12.57 0.44 -15.32
N GLY A 53 12.77 0.32 -14.02
CA GLY A 53 11.73 0.00 -13.04
C GLY A 53 10.62 1.06 -13.00
N GLU A 54 10.98 2.34 -13.02
CA GLU A 54 10.01 3.43 -13.11
C GLU A 54 9.18 3.33 -14.41
N LYS A 55 9.86 3.09 -15.54
CA LYS A 55 9.17 2.88 -16.82
C LYS A 55 8.21 1.70 -16.76
N LEU A 56 8.62 0.58 -16.17
CA LEU A 56 7.76 -0.58 -15.96
C LEU A 56 6.53 -0.25 -15.12
N MET A 57 6.65 0.56 -14.06
CA MET A 57 5.51 0.95 -13.22
C MET A 57 4.51 1.86 -13.96
N LYS A 58 5.01 2.73 -14.85
CA LYS A 58 4.18 3.68 -15.60
C LYS A 58 3.57 3.07 -16.87
N GLU A 59 4.31 2.19 -17.54
CA GLU A 59 4.01 1.71 -18.89
C GLU A 59 3.98 0.17 -18.97
N THR A 60 3.54 -0.50 -17.90
CA THR A 60 3.59 -1.97 -17.79
C THR A 60 2.91 -2.66 -18.97
N ASN A 61 1.76 -2.13 -19.41
CA ASN A 61 0.97 -2.66 -20.51
C ASN A 61 1.72 -2.67 -21.87
N THR A 62 2.71 -1.79 -22.06
CA THR A 62 3.48 -1.71 -23.32
C THR A 62 4.86 -2.35 -23.18
N VAL A 63 5.55 -2.12 -22.06
CA VAL A 63 6.91 -2.65 -21.84
C VAL A 63 6.88 -4.15 -21.59
N MET A 64 5.82 -4.67 -20.97
CA MET A 64 5.65 -6.08 -20.62
C MET A 64 4.41 -6.68 -21.29
N ALA A 65 4.13 -6.28 -22.53
CA ALA A 65 2.91 -6.67 -23.26
C ALA A 65 2.69 -8.19 -23.32
N ASP A 66 3.76 -8.99 -23.35
CA ASP A 66 3.67 -10.46 -23.36
C ASP A 66 3.25 -11.07 -22.00
N TYR A 67 3.31 -10.29 -20.92
CA TYR A 67 3.01 -10.70 -19.55
C TYR A 67 1.73 -10.05 -18.98
N VAL A 68 1.14 -9.08 -19.69
CA VAL A 68 -0.04 -8.32 -19.24
C VAL A 68 -1.22 -8.61 -20.16
N GLY A 69 -2.34 -9.07 -19.60
CA GLY A 69 -3.54 -9.46 -20.35
C GLY A 69 -4.58 -8.35 -20.59
N ASN A 70 -4.26 -7.10 -20.26
CA ASN A 70 -5.16 -5.94 -20.38
C ASN A 70 -4.39 -4.64 -20.67
N GLU A 71 -5.09 -3.50 -20.69
CA GLU A 71 -4.51 -2.19 -21.01
C GLU A 71 -4.06 -1.38 -19.77
N LEU A 72 -4.03 -1.98 -18.57
CA LEU A 72 -3.68 -1.29 -17.33
C LEU A 72 -2.17 -1.31 -17.07
N SER A 73 -1.68 -0.25 -16.41
CA SER A 73 -0.33 -0.18 -15.84
C SER A 73 -0.41 -0.10 -14.32
N CYS A 74 0.69 -0.33 -13.60
CA CYS A 74 0.70 -0.18 -12.13
C CYS A 74 0.20 1.21 -11.70
N THR A 75 0.57 2.25 -12.44
CA THR A 75 0.13 3.63 -12.19
C THR A 75 -1.37 3.86 -12.33
N SER A 76 -2.13 2.94 -12.94
CA SER A 76 -3.59 3.04 -13.03
C SER A 76 -4.26 3.00 -11.65
N CYS A 77 -3.59 2.41 -10.65
CA CYS A 77 -4.07 2.39 -9.26
C CYS A 77 -3.06 2.97 -8.26
N HIS A 78 -1.76 2.80 -8.52
CA HIS A 78 -0.69 3.37 -7.70
C HIS A 78 -0.28 4.73 -8.26
N ALA A 79 -0.97 5.79 -7.82
CA ALA A 79 -0.77 7.14 -8.34
C ALA A 79 0.71 7.56 -8.33
N GLU A 80 1.12 8.28 -9.38
CA GLU A 80 2.50 8.73 -9.57
C GLU A 80 3.53 7.56 -9.61
N GLY A 81 3.09 6.37 -10.02
CA GLY A 81 3.93 5.17 -9.99
C GLY A 81 4.21 4.66 -8.57
N GLY A 82 3.37 5.01 -7.60
CA GLY A 82 3.49 4.61 -6.19
C GLY A 82 4.22 5.61 -5.31
N LEU A 83 4.44 6.84 -5.76
CA LEU A 83 5.05 7.91 -4.94
C LEU A 83 4.02 8.62 -4.05
N SER A 84 2.76 8.64 -4.46
CA SER A 84 1.67 9.20 -3.66
C SER A 84 1.44 8.42 -2.36
N ASP A 85 0.89 9.08 -1.33
CA ASP A 85 0.57 8.47 -0.03
C ASP A 85 -0.43 7.31 -0.14
N ALA A 86 -1.39 7.43 -1.05
CA ALA A 86 -2.42 6.42 -1.24
C ALA A 86 -1.87 5.25 -2.08
N SER A 87 -1.79 4.07 -1.46
CA SER A 87 -1.20 2.87 -2.07
C SER A 87 0.26 3.10 -2.50
N SER A 88 1.06 3.73 -1.64
CA SER A 88 2.46 4.00 -1.90
C SER A 88 3.32 2.72 -2.01
N PHE A 89 4.37 2.77 -2.82
CA PHE A 89 5.48 1.83 -2.80
C PHE A 89 6.63 2.30 -1.90
N VAL A 90 6.60 3.54 -1.41
CA VAL A 90 7.64 4.07 -0.53
C VAL A 90 7.70 3.25 0.76
N GLY A 91 8.86 2.65 1.02
CA GLY A 91 9.09 1.77 2.17
C GLY A 91 8.50 0.36 2.06
N VAL A 92 7.89 -0.03 0.93
CA VAL A 92 7.24 -1.35 0.77
C VAL A 92 8.17 -2.53 1.04
N THR A 93 9.45 -2.42 0.67
CA THR A 93 10.46 -3.48 0.85
C THR A 93 10.71 -3.83 2.32
N THR A 94 10.45 -2.90 3.24
CA THR A 94 10.57 -3.15 4.69
C THR A 94 9.41 -3.97 5.27
N GLN A 95 8.32 -4.12 4.51
CA GLN A 95 7.12 -4.84 4.93
C GLN A 95 7.12 -6.31 4.47
N PHE A 96 8.12 -6.72 3.69
CA PHE A 96 8.28 -8.09 3.20
C PHE A 96 9.57 -8.71 3.76
N PRO A 97 9.63 -10.05 3.93
CA PRO A 97 8.59 -11.02 3.64
C PRO A 97 7.40 -10.95 4.61
N GLN A 98 6.21 -11.37 4.16
CA GLN A 98 5.00 -11.33 4.99
C GLN A 98 4.10 -12.55 4.82
N TYR A 99 3.41 -12.93 5.89
CA TYR A 99 2.43 -14.02 5.87
C TYR A 99 1.12 -13.58 5.20
N ARG A 100 0.69 -14.31 4.17
CA ARG A 100 -0.56 -14.04 3.45
C ARG A 100 -1.63 -15.06 3.82
N LYS A 101 -2.69 -14.59 4.51
CA LYS A 101 -3.77 -15.46 5.03
C LYS A 101 -4.51 -16.25 3.94
N ARG A 102 -4.64 -15.71 2.73
CA ARG A 102 -5.39 -16.32 1.64
C ARG A 102 -4.68 -17.57 1.11
N GLU A 103 -3.35 -17.53 1.01
CA GLU A 103 -2.50 -18.64 0.55
C GLU A 103 -1.99 -19.52 1.70
N GLY A 104 -1.94 -18.99 2.92
CA GLY A 104 -1.49 -19.72 4.10
C GLY A 104 0.03 -19.88 4.20
N VAL A 105 0.79 -19.01 3.54
CA VAL A 105 2.26 -19.08 3.46
C VAL A 105 2.90 -17.68 3.53
N VAL A 106 4.22 -17.64 3.72
CA VAL A 106 5.02 -16.39 3.72
C VAL A 106 5.51 -16.12 2.30
N PHE A 107 5.30 -14.89 1.82
CA PHE A 107 5.70 -14.40 0.50
C PHE A 107 6.81 -13.34 0.64
N THR A 108 7.73 -13.34 -0.31
CA THR A 108 8.63 -12.21 -0.61
C THR A 108 7.88 -11.13 -1.39
N ILE A 109 8.57 -10.04 -1.79
CA ILE A 109 7.92 -8.98 -2.58
C ILE A 109 7.75 -9.42 -4.05
N GLU A 110 8.50 -10.42 -4.49
CA GLU A 110 8.52 -10.96 -5.84
C GLU A 110 7.56 -12.14 -6.07
N ASP A 111 7.03 -12.74 -4.99
CA ASP A 111 6.06 -13.86 -5.03
C ASP A 111 4.61 -13.39 -5.27
#